data_AF-A0A4Y2T0C8-F1
#
_entry.id   AF-A0A4Y2T0C8-F1
#
_cell.length_a   1.000
_cell.length_b   1.000
_cell.length_c   1.000
_cell.angle_alpha   90.00
_cell.angle_beta   90.00
_cell.angle_gamma   90.00
#
_symmetry.space_group_name_H-M   'P 1'
#
loop_
_entity.id
_entity.type
_entity.pdbx_description
1 polymer ?
#
loop_
_entity_poly.entity_id
_entity_poly.type
_entity_poly.pdbx_seq_one_letter_code
_entity_poly.pdbx_strand_id
1 'polypeptide(L)'
;MTLSLKDRALLVNLFYKSGDCAAIALKKFRTLKCLKSGSGPMTAFGLKEMIDKFEESGSFEAKCGRGRTAIASTSVVDVATALQEVSSSALGICSARGIS
;
A
#
# COMPACT_ATOMS: atom_id res chain seq x y z
N MET A 1 -1.72 -8.00 -1.09
CA MET A 1 -1.55 -6.53 -1.21
C MET A 1 -2.11 -5.89 0.05
N THR A 2 -1.26 -5.42 0.96
CA THR A 2 -1.67 -4.72 2.20
C THR A 2 -1.68 -3.21 1.95
N LEU A 3 -2.84 -2.56 2.10
CA LEU A 3 -2.92 -1.09 2.05
C LEU A 3 -2.16 -0.49 3.24
N SER A 4 -1.44 0.62 3.01
CA SER A 4 -0.78 1.37 4.08
C SER A 4 -1.82 1.94 5.05
N LEU A 5 -1.46 2.16 6.33
CA LEU A 5 -2.39 2.73 7.32
C LEU A 5 -2.94 4.09 6.87
N LYS A 6 -2.10 4.92 6.24
CA LYS A 6 -2.51 6.22 5.69
C LYS A 6 -3.59 6.05 4.62
N ASP A 7 -3.46 5.04 3.76
CA ASP A 7 -4.44 4.77 2.71
C ASP A 7 -5.76 4.22 3.27
N ARG A 8 -5.71 3.40 4.32
CA ARG A 8 -6.90 2.89 5.03
C ARG A 8 -7.68 4.05 5.67
N ALA A 9 -6.99 4.93 6.39
CA ALA A 9 -7.61 6.09 7.01
C ALA A 9 -8.23 7.02 5.95
N LEU A 10 -7.55 7.23 4.82
CA LEU A 10 -8.08 8.01 3.71
C LEU A 10 -9.37 7.40 3.15
N LEU A 11 -9.41 6.07 2.97
CA LEU A 11 -10.58 5.36 2.47
C LEU A 11 -11.80 5.49 3.39
N VAL A 12 -11.61 5.32 4.70
CA VAL A 12 -12.72 5.45 5.66
C VAL A 12 -13.24 6.88 5.73
N ASN A 13 -12.34 7.87 5.73
CA ASN A 13 -12.75 9.28 5.64
C ASN A 13 -13.55 9.58 4.36
N LEU A 14 -13.14 9.02 3.22
CA LEU A 14 -13.86 9.17 1.96
C LEU A 14 -15.20 8.45 1.96
N PHE A 15 -15.33 7.34 2.69
CA PHE A 15 -16.58 6.58 2.83
C PHE A 15 -17.65 7.40 3.56
N TYR A 16 -17.34 7.90 4.75
CA TYR A 16 -18.29 8.74 5.51
C TYR A 16 -18.63 10.04 4.78
N LYS A 17 -17.65 10.66 4.09
CA LYS A 17 -17.91 11.83 3.22
C LYS A 17 -18.77 11.55 1.99
N SER A 18 -18.94 10.28 1.64
CA SER A 18 -19.72 9.87 0.46
C SER A 18 -21.07 9.27 0.83
N GLY A 19 -21.51 9.42 2.09
CA GLY A 19 -22.80 8.89 2.57
C GLY A 19 -22.85 7.38 2.51
N ASP A 20 -21.78 6.72 2.96
CA ASP A 20 -21.65 5.27 3.05
C ASP A 20 -21.70 4.51 1.70
N CYS A 21 -21.49 5.24 0.60
CA CYS A 21 -21.39 4.64 -0.72
C CYS A 21 -19.95 4.19 -1.03
N ALA A 22 -19.68 2.89 -0.86
CA ALA A 22 -18.37 2.29 -1.13
C ALA A 22 -17.87 2.55 -2.57
N ALA A 23 -18.76 2.50 -3.56
CA ALA A 23 -18.40 2.73 -4.96
C ALA A 23 -17.87 4.16 -5.19
N ILE A 24 -18.53 5.16 -4.60
CA ILE A 24 -18.12 6.57 -4.72
C ILE A 24 -16.81 6.80 -3.97
N ALA A 25 -16.68 6.26 -2.76
CA ALA A 25 -15.46 6.37 -1.96
C ALA A 25 -14.24 5.77 -2.69
N LEU A 26 -14.40 4.57 -3.26
CA LEU A 26 -13.35 3.92 -4.06
C LEU A 26 -13.03 4.69 -5.33
N LYS A 27 -14.03 5.26 -6.02
CA LYS A 27 -13.80 6.09 -7.20
C LYS A 27 -12.94 7.30 -6.84
N LYS A 28 -13.29 8.03 -5.78
CA LYS A 28 -12.51 9.18 -5.29
C LYS A 28 -11.10 8.78 -4.86
N PHE A 29 -10.96 7.67 -4.14
CA PHE A 29 -9.65 7.15 -3.72
C PHE A 29 -8.75 6.86 -4.92
N ARG A 30 -9.28 6.19 -5.95
CA ARG A 30 -8.54 5.88 -7.19
C ARG A 30 -8.11 7.15 -7.92
N THR A 31 -8.98 8.16 -8.01
CA THR A 31 -8.65 9.46 -8.60
C THR A 31 -7.53 10.15 -7.82
N LEU A 32 -7.59 10.17 -6.49
CA LEU A 32 -6.57 10.79 -5.64
C LEU A 32 -5.21 10.09 -5.71
N LYS A 33 -5.21 8.77 -5.88
CA LYS A 33 -3.98 7.96 -5.97
C LYS A 33 -3.50 7.74 -7.40
N CYS A 34 -4.13 8.35 -8.40
CA CYS A 34 -3.84 8.15 -9.83
C CYS A 34 -3.76 6.66 -10.23
N LEU A 35 -4.60 5.81 -9.61
CA LEU A 35 -4.59 4.37 -9.88
C LEU A 35 -5.28 4.08 -11.22
N LYS A 36 -4.66 3.23 -12.04
CA LYS A 36 -5.21 2.82 -13.33
C LYS A 36 -6.57 2.12 -13.12
N SER A 37 -7.60 2.53 -13.87
CA SER A 37 -8.93 1.94 -13.79
C SER A 37 -8.85 0.45 -14.15
N GLY A 38 -9.11 -0.43 -13.18
CA GLY A 38 -8.93 -1.89 -13.30
C GLY A 38 -7.83 -2.47 -12.42
N SER A 39 -6.90 -1.66 -11.91
CA SER A 39 -5.81 -2.06 -11.00
C SER A 39 -6.09 -1.61 -9.57
N GLY A 40 -7.31 -1.86 -9.09
CA GLY A 40 -7.70 -1.48 -7.73
C GLY A 40 -7.43 -2.62 -6.75
N PRO A 41 -6.50 -2.49 -5.77
CA PRO A 41 -6.29 -3.51 -4.73
C PRO A 41 -7.49 -3.66 -3.77
N MET A 42 -8.54 -2.85 -3.94
CA MET A 42 -9.65 -2.69 -3.01
C MET A 42 -10.98 -2.82 -3.76
N THR A 43 -11.78 -3.80 -3.35
CA THR A 43 -13.15 -4.03 -3.81
C THR A 43 -14.16 -3.33 -2.88
N ALA A 44 -15.41 -3.15 -3.33
CA ALA A 44 -16.46 -2.58 -2.47
C ALA A 44 -16.69 -3.45 -1.23
N PHE A 45 -16.65 -4.78 -1.40
CA PHE A 45 -16.74 -5.73 -0.30
C PHE A 45 -15.56 -5.60 0.67
N GLY A 46 -14.33 -5.54 0.17
CA GLY A 46 -13.13 -5.40 1.02
C GLY A 46 -13.07 -4.05 1.75
N LEU A 47 -13.63 -2.98 1.16
CA LEU A 47 -13.80 -1.71 1.86
C LEU A 47 -14.81 -1.84 3.01
N LYS A 48 -15.94 -2.49 2.79
CA LYS A 48 -16.94 -2.71 3.83
C LYS A 48 -16.37 -3.54 4.98
N GLU A 49 -15.69 -4.65 4.68
CA GLU A 49 -15.03 -5.48 5.69
C GLU A 49 -13.98 -4.69 6.51
N MET A 50 -13.27 -3.75 5.87
CA MET A 50 -12.32 -2.88 6.57
C MET A 50 -13.02 -1.89 7.52
N ILE A 51 -14.18 -1.37 7.12
CA ILE A 51 -14.99 -0.46 7.94
C ILE A 51 -15.60 -1.24 9.10
N ASP A 52 -16.18 -2.42 8.85
CA ASP A 52 -16.75 -3.28 9.89
C ASP A 52 -15.69 -3.60 10.97
N LYS A 53 -14.45 -3.94 10.57
CA LYS A 53 -13.33 -4.14 11.50
C LYS A 53 -12.95 -2.87 12.26
N PHE A 54 -13.02 -1.72 11.61
CA PHE A 54 -12.74 -0.44 12.25
C PHE A 54 -13.83 -0.06 13.27
N GLU A 55 -15.10 -0.29 12.96
CA GLU A 55 -16.21 -0.05 13.87
C GLU A 55 -16.20 -1.03 15.06
N GLU A 56 -15.81 -2.28 14.82
CA GLU A 56 -15.67 -3.29 15.87
C GLU A 56 -14.47 -3.05 16.79
N SER A 57 -13.29 -2.74 16.22
CA SER A 57 -12.03 -2.68 16.98
C SER A 57 -11.53 -1.27 17.27
N GLY A 58 -12.11 -0.24 16.65
CA GLY A 58 -11.64 1.15 16.71
C GLY A 58 -10.27 1.38 16.04
N SER A 59 -9.71 0.38 15.36
CA SER A 59 -8.34 0.43 14.86
C SER A 59 -8.20 -0.11 13.43
N PHE A 60 -7.30 0.53 12.67
CA PHE A 60 -6.87 0.04 11.35
C PHE A 60 -5.69 -0.93 11.42
N GLU A 61 -5.14 -1.13 12.61
CA GLU A 61 -4.04 -2.05 12.84
C GLU A 61 -4.56 -3.48 12.68
N ALA A 62 -3.96 -4.21 11.74
CA ALA A 62 -4.23 -5.64 11.63
C ALA A 62 -3.62 -6.29 12.88
N LYS A 63 -4.45 -6.64 13.87
CA LYS A 63 -3.99 -7.48 14.97
C LYS A 63 -3.47 -8.77 14.34
N CYS A 64 -2.17 -9.02 14.50
CA CYS A 64 -1.53 -10.22 13.99
C CYS A 64 -2.16 -11.43 14.68
N GLY A 65 -3.08 -12.11 13.98
CA GLY A 65 -3.73 -13.32 14.45
C GLY A 65 -2.77 -14.50 14.35
N ARG A 66 -2.19 -14.88 15.48
CA ARG A 66 -1.55 -16.16 15.84
C ARG A 66 -1.23 -17.10 14.67
N GLY A 67 0.01 -17.08 14.19
CA GLY A 67 0.46 -18.03 13.18
C GLY A 67 1.84 -17.89 12.55
N ARG A 68 2.83 -17.19 13.12
CA ARG A 68 4.25 -17.56 12.99
C ARG A 68 5.08 -16.89 14.07
N THR A 69 5.98 -17.67 14.64
CA THR A 69 6.89 -17.41 15.77
C THR A 69 7.60 -16.07 15.71
N ALA A 70 7.88 -15.53 16.89
CA ALA A 70 8.76 -14.40 17.12
C ALA A 70 10.05 -14.53 16.28
N ILE A 71 10.26 -13.58 15.37
CA ILE A 71 11.63 -13.26 14.98
C ILE A 71 12.10 -12.32 16.09
N ALA A 72 13.03 -12.85 16.88
CA ALA A 72 13.70 -12.13 17.94
C ALA A 72 14.16 -10.75 17.44
N SER A 73 14.07 -9.77 18.31
CA SER A 73 14.74 -8.48 18.18
C SER A 73 16.25 -8.70 18.00
N THR A 74 16.70 -8.93 16.77
CA THR A 74 18.12 -9.00 16.41
C THR A 74 18.51 -7.71 15.71
N SER A 75 19.15 -6.86 16.52
CA SER A 75 20.06 -5.76 16.20
C SER A 75 19.72 -4.82 15.04
N VAL A 76 19.35 -3.61 15.44
CA VAL A 76 19.76 -2.36 14.78
C VAL A 76 21.27 -2.45 14.48
N VAL A 77 21.64 -2.71 13.22
CA VAL A 77 22.97 -2.53 12.56
C VAL A 77 23.10 -3.54 11.38
N ASP A 78 22.21 -3.48 10.39
CA ASP A 78 22.53 -4.00 9.03
C ASP A 78 21.71 -3.31 7.91
N VAL A 79 21.14 -2.14 8.19
CA VAL A 79 20.42 -1.34 7.17
C VAL A 79 21.34 -0.31 6.51
N ALA A 80 22.49 -0.01 7.12
CA ALA A 80 23.42 1.01 6.60
C ALA A 80 24.35 0.49 5.50
N THR A 81 24.65 -0.81 5.46
CA THR A 81 25.64 -1.40 4.55
C THR A 81 25.07 -1.79 3.18
N ALA A 82 23.75 -1.96 3.04
CA ALA A 82 23.12 -2.30 1.76
C ALA A 82 22.82 -1.09 0.86
N LEU A 83 22.95 0.15 1.37
CA LEU A 83 22.64 1.37 0.61
C LEU A 83 23.81 1.84 -0.28
N GLN A 84 25.05 1.38 -0.04
CA GLN A 84 26.21 1.86 -0.81
C GLN A 84 26.45 1.09 -2.12
N GLU A 85 26.00 -0.17 -2.23
CA GLU A 85 26.24 -1.03 -3.41
C GLU A 85 25.16 -0.96 -4.50
N VAL A 86 24.17 -0.05 -4.39
CA VAL A 86 23.16 0.18 -5.44
C VAL A 86 23.29 1.56 -6.10
N SER A 87 24.09 2.47 -5.54
CA SER A 87 24.25 3.82 -6.08
C SER A 87 25.31 3.95 -7.19
N SER A 88 25.99 2.87 -7.59
CA SER A 88 27.06 2.92 -8.60
C SER A 88 26.88 1.92 -9.75
N SER A 89 25.69 1.87 -10.36
CA SER A 89 25.54 1.25 -11.69
C SER A 89 24.54 2.00 -12.57
N ALA A 90 24.72 3.31 -12.68
CA ALA A 90 24.19 4.10 -13.78
C ALA A 90 25.37 4.63 -14.63
N LEU A 91 25.99 3.75 -15.43
CA LEU A 91 26.86 4.18 -16.51
C LEU A 91 26.76 3.26 -17.73
N GLY A 92 25.92 3.69 -18.66
CA GLY A 92 26.21 3.68 -20.10
C GLY A 92 26.21 2.34 -20.84
N ILE A 93 25.05 1.93 -21.34
CA ILE A 93 24.99 1.21 -22.63
C ILE A 93 23.85 1.80 -23.47
N CYS A 94 24.17 2.84 -24.24
CA CYS A 94 23.42 3.23 -25.43
C CYS A 94 24.28 2.87 -26.65
N SER A 95 24.17 1.63 -27.13
CA SER A 95 24.70 1.25 -28.44
C SER A 95 23.63 1.53 -29.50
N ALA A 96 23.78 2.64 -30.22
CA ALA A 96 23.14 2.84 -31.52
C ALA A 96 24.10 2.31 -32.61
N ARG A 97 23.78 1.16 -33.22
CA ARG A 97 24.42 0.75 -34.48
C ARG A 97 23.70 1.46 -35.63
N GLY A 98 24.40 2.36 -36.29
CA GLY A 98 24.00 2.87 -37.59
C GLY A 98 24.02 1.76 -38.64
N ILE A 99 23.03 1.77 -39.53
CA ILE A 99 23.06 1.06 -40.79
C ILE A 99 22.96 2.11 -41.90
N SER A 100 24.07 2.31 -42.63
CA SER A 100 24.12 2.67 -44.04
C SER A 100 25.51 2.36 -44.59
#